data_AF-A0A9D0ZRX2-F1
#
_entry.id   AF-A0A9D0ZRX2-F1
#
_cell.length_a   1.000
_cell.length_b   1.000
_cell.length_c   1.000
_cell.angle_alpha   90.00
_cell.angle_beta   90.00
_cell.angle_gamma   90.00
#
_symmetry.space_group_name_H-M   'P 1'
#
loop_
_entity.id
_entity.type
_entity.pdbx_description
1 polymer ?
#
loop_
_entity_poly.entity_id
_entity_poly.type
_entity_poly.pdbx_seq_one_letter_code
_entity_poly.pdbx_strand_id
1 'polypeptide(L)'
;MSYQLSKGELREKKISREEFKNIPRNDIYVVLDSLKCAHNIGTILRLADSLLVKKVYICGDTVHMPNKKIRSSSRGAEKWVPFEYRESSKEVVCELKKLGIEIVAVEVTDDSINYRDFKPKGPVCLVLGREYDGVSQEVLNQADECIHLPLLGMANSINVSAAASVALYDVYSKLEEMKRG
;
A
#
# COMPACT_ATOMS: atom_id res chain seq x y z
N MET A 1 -9.78 4.28 33.67
CA MET A 1 -10.39 3.17 32.90
C MET A 1 -10.41 3.57 31.44
N SER A 2 -9.99 2.70 30.53
CA SER A 2 -10.11 2.92 29.09
C SER A 2 -11.54 2.58 28.62
N TYR A 3 -12.08 3.32 27.65
CA TYR A 3 -13.35 3.00 26.99
C TYR A 3 -13.23 3.14 25.46
N GLN A 4 -14.12 2.48 24.72
CA GLN A 4 -14.15 2.56 23.26
C GLN A 4 -14.85 3.84 22.80
N LEU A 5 -14.16 4.65 22.00
CA LEU A 5 -14.75 5.85 21.40
C LEU A 5 -15.87 5.48 20.42
N SER A 6 -16.99 6.19 20.53
CA SER A 6 -18.11 6.12 19.59
C SER A 6 -17.74 6.70 18.22
N LYS A 7 -18.56 6.40 17.21
CA LYS A 7 -18.40 7.01 15.87
C LYS A 7 -18.52 8.53 15.91
N GLY A 8 -19.34 9.07 16.81
CA GLY A 8 -19.50 10.52 17.00
C GLY A 8 -18.21 11.16 17.49
N GLU A 9 -17.65 10.63 18.59
CA GLU A 9 -16.39 11.11 19.17
C GLU A 9 -15.21 11.00 18.19
N LEU A 10 -15.15 9.89 17.43
CA LEU A 10 -14.14 9.74 16.38
C LEU A 10 -14.31 10.76 15.25
N ARG A 11 -15.56 11.15 14.94
CA ARG A 11 -15.88 12.11 13.88
C ARG A 11 -15.60 13.55 14.29
N GLU A 12 -15.85 13.91 15.53
CA GLU A 12 -15.57 15.25 16.10
C GLU A 12 -14.09 15.59 16.06
N LYS A 13 -13.21 14.59 16.19
CA LYS A 13 -11.75 14.76 16.10
C LYS A 13 -11.24 14.92 14.66
N LYS A 14 -12.08 14.75 13.64
CA LYS A 14 -11.66 14.85 12.24
C LYS A 14 -11.82 16.28 11.74
N ILE A 15 -10.80 16.75 11.04
CA ILE A 15 -10.84 18.00 10.28
C ILE A 15 -11.95 17.99 9.21
N SER A 16 -12.25 19.17 8.67
CA SER A 16 -13.24 19.30 7.61
C SER A 16 -12.80 18.58 6.32
N ARG A 17 -13.77 18.29 5.45
CA ARG A 17 -13.51 17.63 4.16
C ARG A 17 -12.67 18.49 3.22
N GLU A 18 -12.76 19.81 3.35
CA GLU A 18 -12.02 20.75 2.53
C GLU A 18 -10.56 20.84 2.99
N GLU A 19 -10.33 20.97 4.29
CA GLU A 19 -8.99 20.92 4.88
C GLU A 19 -8.30 19.58 4.59
N PHE A 20 -9.02 18.46 4.70
CA PHE A 20 -8.46 17.13 4.45
C PHE A 20 -7.88 16.96 3.05
N LYS A 21 -8.38 17.68 2.04
CA LYS A 21 -7.84 17.61 0.67
C LYS A 21 -6.41 18.15 0.57
N ASN A 22 -6.02 19.05 1.47
CA ASN A 22 -4.78 19.81 1.39
C ASN A 22 -3.76 19.42 2.47
N ILE A 23 -4.02 18.37 3.26
CA ILE A 23 -3.07 17.94 4.29
C ILE A 23 -1.81 17.33 3.66
N PRO A 24 -0.64 17.51 4.30
CA PRO A 24 0.55 16.78 3.91
C PRO A 24 0.31 15.27 4.03
N ARG A 25 0.92 14.54 3.11
CA ARG A 25 0.85 13.08 3.02
C ARG A 25 2.23 12.49 3.23
N ASN A 26 2.28 11.28 3.76
CA ASN A 26 3.52 10.55 3.92
C ASN A 26 4.04 10.14 2.55
N ASP A 27 5.35 10.21 2.32
CA ASP A 27 6.00 9.82 1.06
C ASP A 27 6.10 8.30 0.92
N ILE A 28 4.94 7.66 1.06
CA ILE A 28 4.67 6.26 0.85
C ILE A 28 3.77 6.18 -0.37
N TYR A 29 4.15 5.35 -1.33
CA TYR A 29 3.42 5.06 -2.55
C TYR A 29 3.06 3.58 -2.55
N VAL A 30 2.00 3.24 -3.29
CA VAL A 30 1.58 1.84 -3.45
C VAL A 30 1.31 1.57 -4.91
N VAL A 31 1.85 0.49 -5.45
CA VAL A 31 1.53 -0.06 -6.77
C VAL A 31 0.79 -1.38 -6.57
N LEU A 32 -0.42 -1.46 -7.14
CA LEU A 32 -1.21 -2.69 -7.20
C LEU A 32 -0.98 -3.32 -8.57
N ASP A 33 -0.17 -4.37 -8.63
CA ASP A 33 0.21 -5.04 -9.87
C ASP A 33 -0.84 -6.08 -10.27
N SER A 34 -1.75 -5.68 -11.17
CA SER A 34 -2.75 -6.56 -11.77
C SER A 34 -3.68 -7.29 -10.78
N LEU A 35 -3.98 -6.65 -9.63
CA LEU A 35 -4.91 -7.22 -8.63
C LEU A 35 -6.29 -7.46 -9.23
N LYS A 36 -6.88 -8.63 -8.97
CA LYS A 36 -8.21 -9.01 -9.48
C LYS A 36 -9.30 -8.96 -8.44
N CYS A 37 -8.96 -9.07 -7.16
CA CYS A 37 -9.96 -9.04 -6.11
C CYS A 37 -10.33 -7.60 -5.73
N ALA A 38 -11.52 -7.17 -6.16
CA ALA A 38 -12.12 -5.89 -5.79
C ALA A 38 -12.13 -5.62 -4.25
N HIS A 39 -12.25 -6.67 -3.44
CA HIS A 39 -12.20 -6.55 -1.98
C HIS A 39 -10.80 -6.19 -1.47
N ASN A 40 -9.75 -6.77 -2.05
CA ASN A 40 -8.37 -6.45 -1.69
C ASN A 40 -8.04 -4.99 -2.06
N ILE A 41 -8.42 -4.56 -3.28
CA ILE A 41 -8.22 -3.18 -3.73
C ILE A 41 -8.90 -2.19 -2.76
N GLY A 42 -10.18 -2.40 -2.43
CA GLY A 42 -10.89 -1.50 -1.51
C GLY A 42 -10.31 -1.51 -0.09
N THR A 43 -9.87 -2.67 0.41
CA THR A 43 -9.18 -2.77 1.72
C THR A 43 -7.86 -1.99 1.71
N ILE A 44 -7.06 -2.12 0.65
CA ILE A 44 -5.78 -1.40 0.53
C ILE A 44 -5.99 0.11 0.38
N LEU A 45 -7.03 0.56 -0.34
CA LEU A 45 -7.39 1.99 -0.36
C LEU A 45 -7.77 2.50 1.04
N ARG A 46 -8.52 1.74 1.82
CA ARG A 46 -8.84 2.12 3.21
C ARG A 46 -7.62 2.19 4.12
N LEU A 47 -6.67 1.29 3.91
CA LEU A 47 -5.39 1.31 4.61
C LEU A 47 -4.56 2.54 4.19
N ALA A 48 -4.51 2.84 2.89
CA ALA A 48 -3.82 4.00 2.34
C ALA A 48 -4.37 5.34 2.90
N ASP A 49 -5.69 5.46 3.07
CA ASP A 49 -6.33 6.60 3.75
C ASP A 49 -5.87 6.73 5.21
N SER A 50 -5.80 5.60 5.92
CA SER A 50 -5.45 5.56 7.34
C SER A 50 -4.03 6.03 7.63
N LEU A 51 -3.12 5.86 6.67
CA LEU A 51 -1.70 6.22 6.77
C LEU A 51 -1.31 7.44 5.93
N LEU A 52 -2.29 8.16 5.36
CA LEU A 52 -2.04 9.30 4.46
C LEU A 52 -1.01 8.97 3.37
N VAL A 53 -1.13 7.79 2.76
CA VAL A 53 -0.31 7.38 1.61
C VAL A 53 -0.40 8.45 0.53
N LYS A 54 0.75 8.79 -0.07
CA LYS A 54 0.90 9.84 -1.07
C LYS A 54 0.02 9.57 -2.29
N LYS A 55 0.16 8.38 -2.87
CA LYS A 55 -0.58 7.95 -4.06
C LYS A 55 -0.63 6.43 -4.19
N VAL A 56 -1.76 5.93 -4.69
CA VAL A 56 -1.94 4.52 -5.06
C VAL A 56 -2.07 4.41 -6.59
N TYR A 57 -1.25 3.58 -7.21
CA TYR A 57 -1.32 3.26 -8.63
C TYR A 57 -1.96 1.90 -8.81
N ILE A 58 -3.09 1.84 -9.50
CA ILE A 58 -3.81 0.60 -9.76
C ILE A 58 -3.51 0.19 -11.20
N CYS A 59 -2.68 -0.84 -11.36
CA CYS A 59 -2.01 -1.11 -12.62
C CYS A 59 -2.47 -2.40 -13.30
N GLY A 60 -2.29 -2.47 -14.61
CA GLY A 60 -2.50 -3.68 -15.40
C GLY A 60 -3.97 -4.04 -15.56
N ASP A 61 -4.19 -5.31 -15.91
CA ASP A 61 -5.54 -5.85 -16.06
C ASP A 61 -6.16 -6.04 -14.67
N THR A 62 -6.93 -5.06 -14.22
CA THR A 62 -7.47 -4.95 -12.85
C THR A 62 -8.96 -4.60 -12.82
N VAL A 63 -9.54 -4.54 -11.62
CA VAL A 63 -10.93 -4.12 -11.44
C VAL A 63 -11.00 -2.59 -11.37
N HIS A 64 -11.81 -2.00 -12.25
CA HIS A 64 -12.04 -0.56 -12.28
C HIS A 64 -13.27 -0.12 -11.48
N MET A 65 -13.22 1.12 -10.99
CA MET A 65 -14.38 1.83 -10.43
C MET A 65 -15.25 2.44 -11.54
N PRO A 66 -16.58 2.56 -11.33
CA PRO A 66 -17.31 2.29 -10.09
C PRO A 66 -17.54 0.79 -9.84
N ASN A 67 -17.15 0.30 -8.65
CA ASN A 67 -17.35 -1.10 -8.26
C ASN A 67 -17.92 -1.21 -6.83
N LYS A 68 -19.04 -1.93 -6.68
CA LYS A 68 -19.73 -2.06 -5.38
C LYS A 68 -18.86 -2.77 -4.32
N LYS A 69 -18.03 -3.74 -4.71
CA LYS A 69 -17.15 -4.48 -3.79
C LYS A 69 -15.97 -3.64 -3.31
N ILE A 70 -15.37 -2.83 -4.21
CA ILE A 70 -14.36 -1.83 -3.82
C ILE A 70 -14.97 -0.88 -2.79
N ARG A 71 -16.10 -0.24 -3.13
CA ARG A 71 -16.77 0.72 -2.24
C ARG A 71 -17.15 0.14 -0.87
N SER A 72 -17.58 -1.13 -0.84
CA SER A 72 -17.97 -1.81 0.40
C SER A 72 -16.77 -2.04 1.33
N SER A 73 -15.66 -2.53 0.77
CA SER A 73 -14.44 -2.85 1.53
C SER A 73 -13.65 -1.59 1.91
N SER A 74 -13.63 -0.57 1.06
CA SER A 74 -13.01 0.73 1.35
C SER A 74 -13.79 1.57 2.35
N ARG A 75 -15.10 1.34 2.48
CA ARG A 75 -16.02 2.09 3.35
C ARG A 75 -16.01 3.60 3.11
N GLY A 76 -15.85 4.02 1.86
CA GLY A 76 -15.82 5.44 1.47
C GLY A 76 -14.44 6.09 1.52
N ALA A 77 -13.41 5.37 1.96
CA ALA A 77 -12.03 5.85 1.98
C ALA A 77 -11.47 6.11 0.58
N GLU A 78 -11.97 5.42 -0.45
CA GLU A 78 -11.56 5.62 -1.85
C GLU A 78 -11.75 7.06 -2.35
N LYS A 79 -12.60 7.85 -1.68
CA LYS A 79 -12.85 9.26 -2.02
C LYS A 79 -11.76 10.20 -1.52
N TRP A 80 -10.93 9.72 -0.60
CA TRP A 80 -9.97 10.51 0.17
C TRP A 80 -8.53 10.13 -0.15
N VAL A 81 -8.31 9.09 -0.97
CA VAL A 81 -6.99 8.61 -1.37
C VAL A 81 -6.72 9.07 -2.80
N PRO A 82 -5.60 9.77 -3.05
CA PRO A 82 -5.13 9.99 -4.40
C PRO A 82 -4.78 8.64 -5.02
N PHE A 83 -5.50 8.24 -6.05
CA PHE A 83 -5.17 7.06 -6.84
C PHE A 83 -5.36 7.33 -8.32
N GLU A 84 -4.68 6.57 -9.16
CA GLU A 84 -4.94 6.57 -10.61
C GLU A 84 -4.77 5.18 -11.19
N TYR A 85 -5.39 4.96 -12.36
CA TYR A 85 -5.20 3.73 -13.12
C TYR A 85 -4.06 3.91 -14.11
N ARG A 86 -3.26 2.86 -14.28
CA ARG A 86 -2.17 2.81 -15.26
C ARG A 86 -2.17 1.46 -15.95
N GLU A 87 -1.72 1.42 -17.20
CA GLU A 87 -1.68 0.16 -17.94
C GLU A 87 -0.51 -0.74 -17.49
N SER A 88 0.61 -0.15 -17.08
CA SER A 88 1.84 -0.89 -16.77
C SER A 88 2.41 -0.55 -15.39
N SER A 89 2.50 -1.55 -14.53
CA SER A 89 3.17 -1.47 -13.22
C SER A 89 4.65 -1.15 -13.38
N LYS A 90 5.30 -1.73 -14.39
CA LYS A 90 6.72 -1.52 -14.72
C LYS A 90 7.00 -0.07 -15.07
N GLU A 91 6.16 0.56 -15.88
CA GLU A 91 6.32 1.98 -16.25
C GLU A 91 6.23 2.88 -15.03
N VAL A 92 5.22 2.65 -14.17
CA VAL A 92 5.05 3.41 -12.92
C VAL A 92 6.26 3.24 -12.02
N VAL A 93 6.73 2.01 -11.81
CA VAL A 93 7.90 1.74 -10.99
C VAL A 93 9.13 2.46 -11.54
N CYS A 94 9.39 2.38 -12.85
CA CYS A 94 10.48 3.10 -13.50
C CYS A 94 10.39 4.63 -13.35
N GLU A 95 9.18 5.20 -13.43
CA GLU A 95 8.94 6.63 -13.19
C GLU A 95 9.27 7.00 -11.74
N LEU A 96 8.78 6.23 -10.76
CA LEU A 96 9.01 6.48 -9.34
C LEU A 96 10.50 6.36 -8.98
N LYS A 97 11.23 5.39 -9.55
CA LYS A 97 12.69 5.27 -9.37
C LYS A 97 13.43 6.52 -9.83
N LYS A 98 13.06 7.08 -10.99
CA LYS A 98 13.67 8.32 -11.51
C LYS A 98 13.44 9.52 -10.59
N LEU A 99 12.40 9.47 -9.75
CA LEU A 99 12.12 10.47 -8.71
C LEU A 99 12.84 10.18 -7.38
N GLY A 100 13.69 9.15 -7.31
CA GLY A 100 14.42 8.77 -6.10
C GLY A 100 13.58 8.03 -5.08
N ILE A 101 12.47 7.40 -5.49
CA ILE A 101 11.60 6.61 -4.62
C ILE A 101 12.10 5.16 -4.64
N GLU A 102 12.34 4.59 -3.45
CA GLU A 102 12.81 3.22 -3.25
C GLU A 102 11.65 2.23 -3.50
N ILE A 103 11.85 1.31 -4.43
CA ILE A 103 10.82 0.35 -4.86
C ILE A 103 11.00 -0.94 -4.08
N VAL A 104 9.97 -1.31 -3.34
CA VAL A 104 10.00 -2.47 -2.47
C VAL A 104 8.88 -3.41 -2.86
N ALA A 105 9.22 -4.56 -3.43
CA ALA A 105 8.25 -5.60 -3.75
C ALA A 105 7.91 -6.39 -2.48
N VAL A 106 6.62 -6.56 -2.19
CA VAL A 106 6.17 -7.42 -1.09
C VAL A 106 5.92 -8.81 -1.66
N GLU A 107 6.99 -9.60 -1.76
CA GLU A 107 7.00 -10.90 -2.43
C GLU A 107 8.04 -11.84 -1.80
N VAL A 108 7.76 -13.15 -1.83
CA VAL A 108 8.72 -14.19 -1.46
C VAL A 108 9.55 -14.53 -2.70
N THR A 109 10.81 -14.10 -2.72
CA THR A 109 11.80 -14.45 -3.76
C THR A 109 12.93 -15.26 -3.14
N ASP A 110 13.87 -15.75 -3.96
CA ASP A 110 15.07 -16.45 -3.50
C ASP A 110 16.05 -15.53 -2.74
N ASP A 111 15.94 -14.22 -2.95
CA ASP A 111 16.76 -13.18 -2.33
C ASP A 111 16.00 -12.24 -1.39
N SER A 112 14.70 -12.45 -1.14
CA SER A 112 13.93 -11.52 -0.30
C SER A 112 14.33 -11.57 1.16
N ILE A 113 14.31 -10.39 1.80
CA ILE A 113 14.61 -10.24 3.22
C ILE A 113 13.34 -10.23 4.06
N ASN A 114 13.47 -10.53 5.36
CA ASN A 114 12.37 -10.35 6.29
C ASN A 114 12.00 -8.87 6.35
N TYR A 115 10.70 -8.54 6.24
CA TYR A 115 10.23 -7.15 6.24
C TYR A 115 10.76 -6.31 7.42
N ARG A 116 11.02 -6.95 8.56
CA ARG A 116 11.57 -6.29 9.76
C ARG A 116 12.97 -5.74 9.52
N ASP A 117 13.77 -6.40 8.69
CA ASP A 117 15.16 -6.05 8.43
C ASP A 117 15.31 -4.96 7.35
N PHE A 118 14.25 -4.68 6.59
CA PHE A 118 14.23 -3.60 5.62
C PHE A 118 14.45 -2.23 6.29
N LYS A 119 15.36 -1.43 5.75
CA LYS A 119 15.68 -0.08 6.24
C LYS A 119 15.46 0.93 5.12
N PRO A 120 14.36 1.71 5.14
CA PRO A 120 14.10 2.68 4.10
C PRO A 120 15.17 3.78 4.09
N LYS A 121 15.58 4.21 2.89
CA LYS A 121 16.57 5.29 2.69
C LYS A 121 15.91 6.62 2.34
N GLY A 122 14.59 6.65 2.17
CA GLY A 122 13.85 7.79 1.65
C GLY A 122 12.39 7.44 1.40
N PRO A 123 11.70 8.17 0.50
CA PRO A 123 10.37 7.79 0.02
C PRO A 123 10.31 6.34 -0.46
N VAL A 124 9.23 5.63 -0.11
CA VAL A 124 9.08 4.20 -0.43
C VAL A 124 7.85 3.96 -1.29
N CYS A 125 7.97 3.10 -2.31
CA CYS A 125 6.86 2.53 -3.04
C CYS A 125 6.75 1.03 -2.74
N LEU A 126 5.67 0.62 -2.08
CA LEU A 126 5.36 -0.80 -1.93
C LEU A 126 4.64 -1.33 -3.17
N VAL A 127 5.14 -2.42 -3.74
CA VAL A 127 4.48 -3.11 -4.85
C VAL A 127 3.84 -4.40 -4.37
N LEU A 128 2.55 -4.56 -4.66
CA LEU A 128 1.72 -5.68 -4.23
C LEU A 128 1.21 -6.42 -5.45
N GLY A 129 1.46 -7.72 -5.48
CA GLY A 129 1.16 -8.59 -6.60
C GLY A 129 -0.27 -9.11 -6.67
N ARG A 130 -0.58 -9.73 -7.81
CA ARG A 130 -1.84 -10.43 -8.05
C ARG A 130 -1.96 -11.64 -7.12
N GLU A 131 -3.19 -11.99 -6.74
CA GLU A 131 -3.45 -12.99 -5.69
C GLU A 131 -2.88 -14.40 -5.95
N TYR A 132 -2.68 -14.76 -7.22
CA TYR A 132 -2.20 -16.10 -7.61
C TYR A 132 -0.79 -16.07 -8.18
N ASP A 133 -0.46 -15.02 -8.94
CA ASP A 133 0.77 -14.93 -9.72
C ASP A 133 1.86 -14.13 -8.99
N GLY A 134 1.51 -13.43 -7.90
CA GLY A 134 2.44 -12.57 -7.19
C GLY A 134 2.76 -11.29 -7.95
N VAL A 135 3.88 -10.67 -7.60
CA VAL A 135 4.43 -9.50 -8.32
C VAL A 135 5.05 -9.98 -9.64
N SER A 136 4.77 -9.29 -10.74
CA SER A 136 5.30 -9.67 -12.05
C SER A 136 6.84 -9.60 -12.09
N GLN A 137 7.47 -10.53 -12.83
CA GLN A 137 8.93 -10.56 -12.96
C GLN A 137 9.51 -9.26 -13.51
N GLU A 138 8.78 -8.58 -14.41
CA GLU A 138 9.22 -7.29 -14.94
C GLU A 138 9.32 -6.20 -13.87
N VAL A 139 8.45 -6.25 -12.86
CA VAL A 139 8.49 -5.35 -11.70
C VAL A 139 9.57 -5.80 -10.72
N LEU A 140 9.69 -7.10 -10.44
CA LEU A 140 10.75 -7.64 -9.56
C LEU A 140 12.14 -7.24 -10.05
N ASN A 141 12.38 -7.31 -11.37
CA ASN A 141 13.64 -6.88 -11.99
C ASN A 141 13.94 -5.39 -11.81
N GLN A 142 12.96 -4.58 -11.40
CA GLN A 142 13.13 -3.15 -11.12
C GLN A 142 13.07 -2.84 -9.62
N ALA A 143 12.75 -3.80 -8.76
CA ALA A 143 12.71 -3.58 -7.31
C ALA A 143 14.11 -3.23 -6.79
N ASP A 144 14.19 -2.33 -5.81
CA ASP A 144 15.41 -2.06 -5.05
C ASP A 144 15.59 -3.08 -3.92
N GLU A 145 14.47 -3.63 -3.42
CA GLU A 145 14.43 -4.67 -2.39
C GLU A 145 13.18 -5.53 -2.56
N CYS A 146 13.30 -6.82 -2.22
CA CYS A 146 12.14 -7.70 -2.05
C CYS A 146 12.00 -8.03 -0.56
N ILE A 147 10.81 -7.81 0.00
CA ILE A 147 10.53 -8.12 1.40
C ILE A 147 9.45 -9.18 1.53
N HIS A 148 9.62 -10.09 2.49
CA HIS A 148 8.61 -11.07 2.84
C HIS A 148 8.18 -10.97 4.30
N LEU A 149 6.95 -11.43 4.55
CA LEU A 149 6.49 -11.73 5.90
C LEU A 149 6.80 -13.20 6.20
N PRO A 150 7.42 -13.54 7.34
CA PRO A 150 7.69 -14.93 7.68
C PRO A 150 6.41 -15.77 7.73
N LEU A 151 6.40 -16.86 6.96
CA LEU A 151 5.31 -17.83 6.92
C LEU A 151 5.74 -19.08 7.70
N LEU A 152 5.30 -19.19 8.95
CA LEU A 152 5.70 -20.27 9.86
C LEU A 152 4.80 -21.51 9.78
N GLY A 153 3.75 -21.46 8.97
CA GLY A 153 2.78 -22.53 8.78
C GLY A 153 2.94 -23.24 7.43
N MET A 154 1.97 -24.09 7.09
CA MET A 154 1.97 -24.84 5.81
C MET A 154 1.57 -24.01 4.59
N ALA A 155 1.03 -22.81 4.78
CA ALA A 155 0.60 -21.96 3.69
C ALA A 155 1.80 -21.26 3.04
N ASN A 156 1.81 -21.21 1.71
CA ASN A 156 2.89 -20.57 0.93
C ASN A 156 2.69 -19.07 0.74
N SER A 157 1.54 -18.53 1.14
CA SER A 157 1.23 -17.10 1.04
C SER A 157 0.16 -16.70 2.05
N ILE A 158 -0.04 -15.40 2.20
CA ILE A 158 -1.15 -14.80 2.92
C ILE A 158 -1.95 -13.87 1.99
N ASN A 159 -3.14 -13.47 2.42
CA ASN A 159 -3.93 -12.50 1.66
C ASN A 159 -3.14 -11.20 1.43
N VAL A 160 -3.10 -10.72 0.18
CA VAL A 160 -2.34 -9.52 -0.22
C VAL A 160 -2.69 -8.28 0.60
N SER A 161 -3.95 -8.09 1.02
CA SER A 161 -4.34 -6.95 1.84
C SER A 161 -3.86 -7.07 3.29
N ALA A 162 -3.67 -8.30 3.80
CA ALA A 162 -3.05 -8.54 5.10
C ALA A 162 -1.54 -8.29 5.03
N ALA A 163 -0.86 -8.77 3.98
CA ALA A 163 0.55 -8.48 3.72
C ALA A 163 0.78 -6.95 3.62
N ALA A 164 -0.05 -6.27 2.82
CA ALA A 164 -0.03 -4.81 2.68
C ALA A 164 -0.22 -4.10 4.03
N SER A 165 -1.11 -4.59 4.89
CA SER A 165 -1.34 -4.01 6.21
C SER A 165 -0.09 -4.03 7.07
N VAL A 166 0.60 -5.17 7.16
CA VAL A 166 1.84 -5.27 7.95
C VAL A 166 2.95 -4.41 7.33
N ALA A 167 3.18 -4.55 6.02
CA ALA A 167 4.25 -3.83 5.34
C ALA A 167 4.06 -2.31 5.40
N LEU A 168 2.84 -1.80 5.17
CA LEU A 168 2.58 -0.35 5.20
C LEU A 168 2.76 0.26 6.59
N TYR A 169 2.29 -0.40 7.65
CA TYR A 169 2.48 0.11 9.02
C TYR A 169 3.94 0.04 9.47
N ASP A 170 4.67 -1.02 9.08
CA ASP A 170 6.10 -1.15 9.36
C ASP A 170 6.92 -0.06 8.65
N VAL A 171 6.71 0.12 7.34
CA VAL A 171 7.35 1.20 6.56
C VAL A 171 7.00 2.57 7.12
N TYR A 172 5.73 2.82 7.46
CA TYR A 172 5.33 4.07 8.09
C TYR A 172 6.08 4.33 9.41
N SER A 173 6.19 3.33 10.29
CA SER A 173 6.93 3.46 11.55
C SER A 173 8.39 3.80 11.31
N LYS A 174 9.06 3.09 10.40
CA LYS A 174 10.47 3.30 10.07
C LYS A 174 10.73 4.68 9.46
N LEU A 175 9.84 5.17 8.60
CA LEU A 175 9.95 6.51 8.04
C LEU A 175 9.72 7.61 9.10
N GLU A 176 8.80 7.40 10.05
CA GLU A 176 8.61 8.33 11.16
C GLU A 176 9.81 8.37 12.11
N GLU A 177 10.45 7.23 12.36
CA GLU A 177 11.71 7.16 13.11
C GLU A 177 12.84 7.92 12.38
N MET A 178 12.95 7.74 11.06
CA MET A 178 13.94 8.43 10.24
C MET A 178 13.77 9.96 10.24
N LYS A 179 12.53 10.47 10.31
CA LYS A 179 12.27 11.92 10.41
C LYS A 179 12.63 12.52 11.77
N ARG A 180 12.77 11.70 12.81
CA ARG A 180 13.06 12.14 14.18
C ARG A 180 14.57 12.13 14.50
N GLY A 181 15.36 11.36 13.75
CA GLY A 181 16.82 11.32 13.84
C GLY A 181 17.46 12.40 12.99
#